data_AF-A0A3D2RFS1-F1
#
_entry.id   AF-A0A3D2RFS1-F1
#
_cell.length_a   1.000
_cell.length_b   1.000
_cell.length_c   1.000
_cell.angle_alpha   90.00
_cell.angle_beta   90.00
_cell.angle_gamma   90.00
#
_symmetry.space_group_name_H-M   'P 1'
#
loop_
_entity.id
_entity.type
_entity.pdbx_description
1 polymer ?
#
loop_
_entity_poly.entity_id
_entity_poly.type
_entity_poly.pdbx_seq_one_letter_code
_entity_poly.pdbx_strand_id
1 'polypeptide(L)'
;NGALDLFQGDWIDAICRYPLAAHIKDHLRSTFADSSHGYIPLRAAQIINEHKELPELYNLCEAHRDRTLKPGSPHELATYTGYKQIGKADPKDYFLPGLGQVKMRSKPGRKSLTLMAIAGHNGVPHNHNDIGSFILHRGSKLWLTDPGGPVYTRKTFGPDRYDIVFCNSRGHSVPVINGKLQQPGAKYRGKIRVQGLNEVGLKTATVDMTRAYPAGTVDSLVRTFELDPRQNCLTLKDSYRFGRKPRALEEAFITFEKARVLPGGRVVQVGPKGDGIKLSALEKGKFSVEALVEESREGRADQTIQRITFIPRTLEKEMILVFEIQ
;
A
#
# COMPACT_ATOMS: atom_id res chain seq x y z
N ASN A 1 -43.80 -11.10 -4.74
CA ASN A 1 -43.61 -10.54 -3.38
C ASN A 1 -42.53 -9.49 -3.50
N GLY A 2 -42.84 -8.19 -3.43
CA GLY A 2 -41.89 -7.08 -3.64
C GLY A 2 -40.81 -6.93 -2.58
N ALA A 3 -40.10 -8.02 -2.25
CA ALA A 3 -38.98 -8.03 -1.31
C ALA A 3 -37.75 -7.39 -1.99
N LEU A 4 -37.16 -6.41 -1.31
CA LEU A 4 -35.93 -5.77 -1.73
C LEU A 4 -34.75 -6.45 -1.03
N ASP A 5 -33.82 -7.01 -1.80
CA ASP A 5 -32.58 -7.59 -1.29
C ASP A 5 -31.40 -6.66 -1.60
N LEU A 6 -30.94 -5.95 -0.58
CA LEU A 6 -29.83 -5.00 -0.68
C LEU A 6 -28.46 -5.68 -0.79
N PHE A 7 -28.39 -7.02 -0.68
CA PHE A 7 -27.14 -7.77 -0.83
C PHE A 7 -26.88 -8.23 -2.27
N GLN A 8 -27.75 -7.91 -3.23
CA GLN A 8 -27.56 -8.29 -4.63
C GLN A 8 -26.67 -7.31 -5.40
N GLY A 9 -25.99 -7.83 -6.42
CA GLY A 9 -25.23 -7.06 -7.40
C GLY A 9 -23.71 -7.06 -7.18
N ASP A 10 -22.99 -6.97 -8.30
CA ASP A 10 -21.53 -7.07 -8.37
C ASP A 10 -20.80 -6.04 -7.49
N TRP A 11 -21.40 -4.85 -7.33
CA TRP A 11 -20.86 -3.80 -6.46
C TRP A 11 -20.88 -4.22 -4.99
N ILE A 12 -21.99 -4.79 -4.50
CA ILE A 12 -22.08 -5.27 -3.13
C ILE A 12 -21.15 -6.46 -2.93
N ASP A 13 -21.05 -7.33 -3.93
CA ASP A 13 -20.10 -8.44 -3.93
C ASP A 13 -18.64 -7.99 -3.80
N ALA A 14 -18.27 -6.89 -4.44
CA ALA A 14 -16.94 -6.29 -4.28
C ALA A 14 -16.75 -5.70 -2.88
N ILE A 15 -17.75 -5.00 -2.32
CA ILE A 15 -17.71 -4.46 -0.96
C ILE A 15 -17.54 -5.58 0.08
N CYS A 16 -18.32 -6.65 -0.01
CA CYS A 16 -18.24 -7.79 0.91
C CYS A 16 -16.87 -8.48 0.89
N ARG A 17 -16.14 -8.40 -0.23
CA ARG A 17 -14.78 -8.95 -0.38
C ARG A 17 -13.66 -7.96 -0.06
N TYR A 18 -13.98 -6.68 0.17
CA TYR A 18 -12.98 -5.66 0.54
C TYR A 18 -12.10 -6.07 1.73
N PRO A 19 -12.61 -6.64 2.84
CA PRO A 19 -11.77 -7.07 3.95
C PRO A 19 -10.68 -8.06 3.55
N LEU A 20 -11.01 -9.02 2.67
CA LEU A 20 -10.05 -9.97 2.14
C LEU A 20 -9.03 -9.26 1.25
N ALA A 21 -9.49 -8.38 0.36
CA ALA A 21 -8.62 -7.61 -0.52
C ALA A 21 -7.64 -6.67 0.22
N ALA A 22 -8.04 -6.14 1.37
CA ALA A 22 -7.23 -5.28 2.22
C ALA A 22 -6.31 -6.07 3.17
N HIS A 23 -6.64 -7.32 3.50
CA HIS A 23 -5.86 -8.13 4.44
C HIS A 23 -4.51 -8.58 3.87
N ILE A 24 -3.46 -8.41 4.68
CA ILE A 24 -2.09 -8.82 4.37
C ILE A 24 -1.77 -10.11 5.12
N LYS A 25 -1.74 -10.06 6.46
CA LYS A 25 -1.42 -11.20 7.34
C LYS A 25 -1.72 -10.86 8.79
N ASP A 26 -2.26 -11.79 9.58
CA ASP A 26 -2.59 -11.57 10.99
C ASP A 26 -3.44 -10.30 11.17
N HIS A 27 -2.98 -9.33 11.97
CA HIS A 27 -3.63 -8.02 12.13
C HIS A 27 -3.24 -6.99 11.05
N LEU A 28 -2.30 -7.32 10.16
CA LEU A 28 -1.84 -6.43 9.11
C LEU A 28 -2.85 -6.40 7.97
N ARG A 29 -3.24 -5.18 7.61
CA ARG A 29 -4.07 -4.82 6.45
C ARG A 29 -3.51 -3.57 5.81
N SER A 30 -3.94 -3.27 4.57
CA SER A 30 -3.57 -2.05 3.86
C SER A 30 -3.81 -0.81 4.72
N THR A 31 -2.82 0.07 4.76
CA THR A 31 -2.83 1.32 5.50
C THR A 31 -3.08 2.55 4.63
N PHE A 32 -3.44 2.40 3.36
CA PHE A 32 -3.80 3.55 2.51
C PHE A 32 -4.89 4.42 3.15
N ALA A 33 -4.85 5.73 2.87
CA ALA A 33 -5.74 6.73 3.46
C ALA A 33 -5.63 6.81 5.00
N ASP A 34 -6.60 7.43 5.69
CA ASP A 34 -6.59 7.57 7.16
C ASP A 34 -6.90 6.25 7.92
N SER A 35 -6.28 5.14 7.51
CA SER A 35 -6.47 3.81 8.08
C SER A 35 -5.30 3.38 8.98
N SER A 36 -5.46 2.21 9.61
CA SER A 36 -4.50 1.64 10.56
C SER A 36 -4.62 0.12 10.52
N HIS A 37 -3.60 -0.61 10.98
CA HIS A 37 -3.70 -2.05 11.16
C HIS A 37 -4.76 -2.43 12.20
N GLY A 38 -5.22 -3.68 12.16
CA GLY A 38 -6.22 -4.19 13.07
C GLY A 38 -7.13 -5.24 12.44
N TYR A 39 -8.01 -5.77 13.28
CA TYR A 39 -9.00 -6.78 12.91
C TYR A 39 -10.26 -6.12 12.35
N ILE A 40 -11.05 -6.87 11.59
CA ILE A 40 -12.41 -6.43 11.26
C ILE A 40 -13.36 -6.69 12.44
N PRO A 41 -14.42 -5.88 12.61
CA PRO A 41 -15.47 -6.17 13.57
C PRO A 41 -16.13 -7.51 13.29
N LEU A 42 -16.41 -8.29 14.34
CA LEU A 42 -17.10 -9.57 14.22
C LEU A 42 -18.47 -9.39 13.56
N ARG A 43 -19.19 -8.31 13.89
CA ARG A 43 -20.51 -8.06 13.32
C ARG A 43 -20.47 -7.92 11.80
N ALA A 44 -19.43 -7.30 11.26
CA ALA A 44 -19.28 -7.16 9.82
C ALA A 44 -19.10 -8.53 9.15
N ALA A 45 -18.27 -9.40 9.72
CA ALA A 45 -18.10 -10.77 9.22
C ALA A 45 -19.39 -11.59 9.30
N GLN A 46 -20.16 -11.46 10.38
CA GLN A 46 -21.45 -12.14 10.56
C GLN A 46 -22.47 -11.70 9.50
N ILE A 47 -22.72 -10.39 9.38
CA ILE A 47 -23.67 -9.84 8.40
C ILE A 47 -23.31 -10.31 6.99
N ILE A 48 -22.03 -10.25 6.60
CA ILE A 48 -21.62 -10.69 5.28
C ILE A 48 -21.85 -12.19 5.10
N ASN A 49 -21.55 -13.01 6.11
CA ASN A 49 -21.74 -14.46 6.04
C ASN A 49 -23.22 -14.88 6.00
N GLU A 50 -24.11 -14.14 6.65
CA GLU A 50 -25.57 -14.36 6.58
C GLU A 50 -26.11 -14.25 5.14
N HIS A 51 -25.43 -13.51 4.25
CA HIS A 51 -25.90 -13.24 2.89
C HIS A 51 -24.99 -13.75 1.76
N LYS A 52 -23.69 -13.94 2.00
CA LYS A 52 -22.68 -14.20 0.95
C LYS A 52 -21.83 -15.44 1.17
N GLU A 53 -21.98 -16.12 2.32
CA GLU A 53 -21.21 -17.33 2.66
C GLU A 53 -19.68 -17.17 2.45
N LEU A 54 -19.09 -16.19 3.13
CA LEU A 54 -17.64 -15.90 3.09
C LEU A 54 -16.96 -16.22 4.44
N PRO A 55 -16.87 -17.50 4.85
CA PRO A 55 -16.42 -17.87 6.19
C PRO A 55 -14.95 -17.54 6.44
N GLU A 56 -14.15 -17.30 5.39
CA GLU A 56 -12.78 -16.81 5.50
C GLU A 56 -12.67 -15.44 6.18
N LEU A 57 -13.75 -14.63 6.19
CA LEU A 57 -13.80 -13.36 6.90
C LEU A 57 -13.64 -13.52 8.42
N TYR A 58 -14.03 -14.65 8.98
CA TYR A 58 -13.83 -14.93 10.41
C TYR A 58 -12.35 -15.00 10.78
N ASN A 59 -11.46 -15.38 9.85
CA ASN A 59 -10.02 -15.37 10.11
C ASN A 59 -9.44 -13.94 10.24
N LEU A 60 -10.19 -12.93 9.81
CA LEU A 60 -9.80 -11.52 9.89
C LEU A 60 -10.29 -10.84 11.17
N CYS A 61 -11.10 -11.54 11.96
CA CYS A 61 -11.57 -11.11 13.27
C CYS A 61 -10.54 -11.47 14.35
N GLU A 62 -10.51 -10.71 15.44
CA GLU A 62 -9.67 -11.04 16.58
C GLU A 62 -10.17 -12.32 17.25
N ALA A 63 -9.24 -13.16 17.72
CA ALA A 63 -9.57 -14.45 18.33
C ALA A 63 -8.73 -14.75 19.58
N HIS A 64 -9.27 -15.57 20.47
CA HIS A 64 -8.52 -16.24 21.53
C HIS A 64 -7.61 -17.34 20.96
N ARG A 65 -6.75 -17.92 21.82
CA ARG A 65 -5.80 -18.97 21.42
C ARG A 65 -6.49 -20.23 20.89
N ASP A 66 -7.71 -20.53 21.34
CA ASP A 66 -8.53 -21.66 20.90
C ASP A 66 -9.36 -21.36 19.63
N ARG A 67 -9.08 -20.22 18.98
CA ARG A 67 -9.73 -19.68 17.77
C ARG A 67 -11.15 -19.17 17.96
N THR A 68 -11.70 -19.13 19.17
CA THR A 68 -12.97 -18.45 19.43
C THR A 68 -12.82 -16.95 19.19
N LEU A 69 -13.79 -16.35 18.50
CA LEU A 69 -13.73 -14.94 18.13
C LEU A 69 -14.03 -14.05 19.34
N LYS A 70 -13.33 -12.92 19.44
CA LYS A 70 -13.53 -11.93 20.50
C LYS A 70 -14.58 -10.90 20.06
N PRO A 71 -15.71 -10.77 20.77
CA PRO A 71 -16.61 -9.64 20.57
C PRO A 71 -15.92 -8.33 20.94
N GLY A 72 -15.95 -7.35 20.05
CA GLY A 72 -15.37 -6.02 20.23
C GLY A 72 -16.35 -4.96 20.72
N SER A 73 -17.65 -5.30 20.87
CA SER A 73 -18.68 -4.37 21.36
C SER A 73 -19.77 -5.10 22.17
N PRO A 74 -20.53 -4.38 23.03
CA PRO A 74 -21.66 -4.96 23.75
C PRO A 74 -22.71 -5.60 22.83
N HIS A 75 -22.95 -5.03 21.65
CA HIS A 75 -23.85 -5.60 20.66
C HIS A 75 -23.32 -6.94 20.14
N GLU A 76 -22.05 -7.01 19.77
CA GLU A 76 -21.44 -8.26 19.31
C GLU A 76 -21.51 -9.33 20.39
N LEU A 77 -21.27 -8.97 21.66
CA LEU A 77 -21.37 -9.88 22.79
C LEU A 77 -22.79 -10.44 22.94
N ALA A 78 -23.83 -9.61 22.80
CA ALA A 78 -25.22 -10.03 22.89
C ALA A 78 -25.64 -11.01 21.77
N THR A 79 -25.01 -10.90 20.59
CA THR A 79 -25.29 -11.77 19.42
C THR A 79 -24.27 -12.91 19.26
N TYR A 80 -23.33 -13.07 20.20
CA TYR A 80 -22.23 -14.01 20.03
C TYR A 80 -22.64 -15.44 20.38
N THR A 81 -22.48 -16.36 19.43
CA THR A 81 -22.84 -17.79 19.60
C THR A 81 -21.63 -18.72 19.46
N GLY A 82 -20.42 -18.26 19.80
CA GLY A 82 -19.23 -19.11 19.83
C GLY A 82 -18.53 -19.31 18.47
N TYR A 83 -18.65 -18.35 17.55
CA TYR A 83 -17.98 -18.38 16.25
C TYR A 83 -16.47 -18.58 16.39
N LYS A 84 -15.87 -19.31 15.45
CA LYS A 84 -14.43 -19.59 15.42
C LYS A 84 -13.81 -19.20 14.09
N GLN A 85 -12.52 -18.88 14.12
CA GLN A 85 -11.72 -18.83 12.91
C GLN A 85 -11.69 -20.21 12.25
N ILE A 86 -11.87 -20.25 10.93
CA ILE A 86 -11.81 -21.50 10.15
C ILE A 86 -10.35 -21.99 9.97
N GLY A 87 -9.36 -21.13 10.23
CA GLY A 87 -7.93 -21.49 10.28
C GLY A 87 -7.23 -21.61 8.93
N LYS A 88 -7.95 -21.43 7.81
CA LYS A 88 -7.37 -21.41 6.46
C LYS A 88 -7.21 -19.98 5.97
N ALA A 89 -5.98 -19.52 5.83
CA ALA A 89 -5.69 -18.20 5.26
C ALA A 89 -6.16 -18.10 3.80
N ASP A 90 -6.62 -16.91 3.40
CA ASP A 90 -6.96 -16.60 2.02
C ASP A 90 -5.68 -16.31 1.19
N PRO A 91 -5.34 -17.17 0.21
CA PRO A 91 -4.14 -17.02 -0.59
C PRO A 91 -4.34 -16.13 -1.83
N LYS A 92 -5.56 -15.64 -2.08
CA LYS A 92 -5.92 -15.01 -3.34
C LYS A 92 -5.31 -13.62 -3.49
N ASP A 93 -5.12 -13.26 -4.75
CA ASP A 93 -4.87 -11.89 -5.20
C ASP A 93 -6.19 -11.17 -5.43
N TYR A 94 -6.19 -9.86 -5.25
CA TYR A 94 -7.39 -9.03 -5.40
C TYR A 94 -7.08 -7.79 -6.21
N PHE A 95 -8.03 -7.40 -7.06
CA PHE A 95 -8.05 -6.10 -7.68
C PHE A 95 -9.42 -5.45 -7.47
N LEU A 96 -9.39 -4.25 -6.90
CA LEU A 96 -10.58 -3.43 -6.63
C LEU A 96 -10.53 -2.22 -7.58
N PRO A 97 -11.08 -2.33 -8.81
CA PRO A 97 -10.97 -1.27 -9.81
C PRO A 97 -11.58 0.05 -9.37
N GLY A 98 -12.66 0.01 -8.57
CA GLY A 98 -13.31 1.22 -8.04
C GLY A 98 -12.45 2.00 -7.03
N LEU A 99 -11.56 1.31 -6.30
CA LEU A 99 -10.60 1.95 -5.39
C LEU A 99 -9.23 2.19 -6.05
N GLY A 100 -8.93 1.48 -7.14
CA GLY A 100 -7.59 1.43 -7.71
C GLY A 100 -6.59 0.66 -6.85
N GLN A 101 -7.06 -0.24 -5.98
CA GLN A 101 -6.22 -1.04 -5.09
C GLN A 101 -5.96 -2.43 -5.66
N VAL A 102 -4.73 -2.91 -5.58
CA VAL A 102 -4.37 -4.30 -5.88
C VAL A 102 -3.62 -4.94 -4.71
N LYS A 103 -3.88 -6.24 -4.49
CA LYS A 103 -3.08 -7.15 -3.65
C LYS A 103 -2.52 -8.25 -4.53
N MET A 104 -1.20 -8.43 -4.53
CA MET A 104 -0.51 -9.52 -5.20
C MET A 104 0.34 -10.31 -4.21
N ARG A 105 0.26 -11.63 -4.24
CA ARG A 105 1.09 -12.53 -3.42
C ARG A 105 2.02 -13.35 -4.29
N SER A 106 3.27 -13.50 -3.88
CA SER A 106 4.20 -14.42 -4.52
C SER A 106 3.96 -15.85 -4.04
N LYS A 107 4.78 -16.80 -4.49
CA LYS A 107 4.66 -18.21 -4.10
C LYS A 107 4.68 -18.36 -2.57
N PRO A 108 3.76 -19.15 -1.97
CA PRO A 108 3.74 -19.42 -0.54
C PRO A 108 5.07 -20.00 -0.03
N GLY A 109 5.47 -19.58 1.17
CA GLY A 109 6.69 -20.03 1.83
C GLY A 109 7.31 -18.95 2.72
N ARG A 110 8.45 -19.25 3.34
CA ARG A 110 9.14 -18.32 4.26
C ARG A 110 9.50 -16.97 3.61
N LYS A 111 9.78 -16.97 2.30
CA LYS A 111 10.12 -15.77 1.52
C LYS A 111 8.92 -15.16 0.79
N SER A 112 7.70 -15.62 1.05
CA SER A 112 6.51 -15.10 0.36
C SER A 112 6.37 -13.60 0.59
N LEU A 113 6.24 -12.88 -0.52
CA LEU A 113 5.98 -11.45 -0.57
C LEU A 113 4.48 -11.24 -0.72
N THR A 114 3.98 -10.18 -0.07
CA THR A 114 2.66 -9.62 -0.36
C THR A 114 2.84 -8.15 -0.68
N LEU A 115 2.45 -7.76 -1.89
CA LEU A 115 2.47 -6.40 -2.38
C LEU A 115 1.04 -5.85 -2.35
N MET A 116 0.86 -4.68 -1.77
CA MET A 116 -0.32 -3.84 -1.97
C MET A 116 0.10 -2.60 -2.77
N ALA A 117 -0.70 -2.16 -3.72
CA ALA A 117 -0.49 -0.86 -4.39
C ALA A 117 -1.81 -0.13 -4.57
N ILE A 118 -1.75 1.21 -4.58
CA ILE A 118 -2.92 2.08 -4.70
C ILE A 118 -2.80 3.02 -5.91
N ALA A 119 -3.93 3.27 -6.54
CA ALA A 119 -4.11 4.27 -7.59
C ALA A 119 -5.44 5.00 -7.34
N GLY A 120 -6.21 5.33 -8.37
CA GLY A 120 -7.47 6.06 -8.20
C GLY A 120 -7.24 7.56 -8.27
N HIS A 121 -7.74 8.34 -7.31
CA HIS A 121 -7.61 9.80 -7.33
C HIS A 121 -7.46 10.42 -5.93
N ASN A 122 -6.76 11.55 -5.86
CA ASN A 122 -6.49 12.29 -4.61
C ASN A 122 -7.71 13.10 -4.14
N GLY A 123 -8.92 12.65 -4.46
CA GLY A 123 -10.19 13.34 -4.17
C GLY A 123 -11.20 12.46 -3.44
N VAL A 124 -10.76 11.36 -2.84
CA VAL A 124 -11.61 10.50 -2.01
C VAL A 124 -11.64 11.00 -0.56
N PRO A 125 -12.69 10.70 0.22
CA PRO A 125 -12.71 10.97 1.66
C PRO A 125 -11.47 10.38 2.35
N HIS A 126 -10.90 11.11 3.31
CA HIS A 126 -9.72 10.66 4.05
C HIS A 126 -8.48 10.34 3.21
N ASN A 127 -8.40 10.83 1.96
CA ASN A 127 -7.27 10.53 1.09
C ASN A 127 -5.94 11.11 1.59
N HIS A 128 -4.89 10.55 1.00
CA HIS A 128 -3.57 11.16 0.88
C HIS A 128 -3.25 11.41 -0.60
N ASN A 129 -2.14 12.12 -0.85
CA ASN A 129 -1.61 12.34 -2.20
C ASN A 129 -0.55 11.27 -2.56
N ASP A 130 -1.00 10.03 -2.74
CA ASP A 130 -0.18 8.81 -2.68
C ASP A 130 -0.41 7.87 -3.89
N ILE A 131 -0.92 8.37 -5.03
CA ILE A 131 -1.18 7.54 -6.21
C ILE A 131 0.13 6.87 -6.68
N GLY A 132 0.17 5.54 -6.66
CA GLY A 132 1.33 4.72 -6.97
C GLY A 132 2.19 4.31 -5.77
N SER A 133 1.80 4.72 -4.55
CA SER A 133 2.33 4.21 -3.29
C SER A 133 2.02 2.72 -3.13
N PHE A 134 2.81 2.04 -2.30
CA PHE A 134 2.73 0.61 -2.14
C PHE A 134 3.24 0.15 -0.77
N ILE A 135 2.82 -1.06 -0.39
CA ILE A 135 3.20 -1.75 0.84
C ILE A 135 3.83 -3.08 0.44
N LEU A 136 4.99 -3.42 1.02
CA LEU A 136 5.65 -4.70 0.82
C LEU A 136 5.82 -5.43 2.14
N HIS A 137 5.12 -6.56 2.25
CA HIS A 137 5.16 -7.45 3.40
C HIS A 137 5.98 -8.71 3.11
N ARG A 138 6.78 -9.15 4.10
CA ARG A 138 7.38 -10.49 4.14
C ARG A 138 7.56 -10.95 5.58
N GLY A 139 7.20 -12.20 5.87
CA GLY A 139 7.38 -12.77 7.21
C GLY A 139 6.35 -12.23 8.20
N SER A 140 6.79 -11.38 9.13
CA SER A 140 5.97 -10.74 10.17
C SER A 140 5.99 -9.20 10.08
N LYS A 141 6.62 -8.64 9.05
CA LYS A 141 6.93 -7.21 8.95
C LYS A 141 6.50 -6.62 7.61
N LEU A 142 6.15 -5.34 7.66
CA LEU A 142 6.07 -4.46 6.50
C LEU A 142 7.44 -3.83 6.32
N TRP A 143 8.16 -4.22 5.27
CA TRP A 143 9.51 -3.71 5.02
C TRP A 143 9.47 -2.37 4.29
N LEU A 144 8.48 -2.20 3.42
CA LEU A 144 8.08 -0.92 2.86
C LEU A 144 6.60 -0.74 3.17
N THR A 145 6.19 0.47 3.53
CA THR A 145 4.86 0.73 4.06
C THR A 145 4.27 2.01 3.49
N ASP A 146 2.96 2.07 3.60
CA ASP A 146 2.21 3.31 3.63
C ASP A 146 2.00 3.67 5.12
N PRO A 147 2.32 4.89 5.56
CA PRO A 147 2.38 5.22 6.99
C PRO A 147 1.00 5.29 7.66
N GLY A 148 -0.08 5.32 6.88
CA GLY A 148 -1.44 5.35 7.40
C GLY A 148 -1.90 6.72 7.88
N GLY A 149 -2.94 6.74 8.72
CA GLY A 149 -3.60 7.97 9.10
C GLY A 149 -2.82 8.85 10.08
N PRO A 150 -2.94 10.19 9.96
CA PRO A 150 -2.46 11.09 10.98
C PRO A 150 -3.33 11.04 12.24
N VAL A 151 -2.78 11.52 13.36
CA VAL A 151 -3.57 11.93 14.51
C VAL A 151 -4.46 13.09 14.08
N TYR A 152 -5.75 12.97 14.37
CA TYR A 152 -6.72 13.98 13.93
C TYR A 152 -6.58 15.25 14.75
N THR A 153 -6.35 16.36 14.05
CA THR A 153 -6.29 17.71 14.60
C THR A 153 -7.17 18.64 13.76
N ARG A 154 -7.28 19.92 14.15
CA ARG A 154 -7.95 20.93 13.31
C ARG A 154 -7.34 21.02 11.91
N LYS A 155 -6.03 20.84 11.77
CA LYS A 155 -5.28 20.86 10.50
C LYS A 155 -5.80 19.77 9.55
N THR A 156 -6.12 18.58 10.07
CA THR A 156 -6.56 17.42 9.30
C THR A 156 -7.84 17.65 8.49
N PHE A 157 -8.71 18.53 8.98
CA PHE A 157 -10.00 18.88 8.37
C PHE A 157 -10.01 20.30 7.78
N GLY A 158 -8.85 20.96 7.75
CA GLY A 158 -8.66 22.30 7.24
C GLY A 158 -7.95 22.35 5.88
N PRO A 159 -7.70 23.56 5.34
CA PRO A 159 -6.95 23.75 4.10
C PRO A 159 -5.51 23.23 4.20
N ASP A 160 -4.94 23.24 5.42
CA ASP A 160 -3.55 22.86 5.70
C ASP A 160 -3.37 21.33 5.88
N ARG A 161 -4.40 20.52 5.55
CA ARG A 161 -4.33 19.04 5.64
C ARG A 161 -3.09 18.49 4.95
N TYR A 162 -2.75 19.04 3.79
CA TYR A 162 -1.64 18.55 2.97
C TYR A 162 -0.27 19.12 3.37
N ASP A 163 -0.20 19.92 4.43
CA ASP A 163 1.06 20.22 5.13
C ASP A 163 1.41 19.10 6.13
N ILE A 164 0.51 18.16 6.38
CA ILE A 164 0.78 16.95 7.17
C ILE A 164 1.47 15.94 6.25
N VAL A 165 2.67 15.48 6.61
CA VAL A 165 3.46 14.52 5.79
C VAL A 165 2.70 13.23 5.50
N PHE A 166 1.89 12.74 6.44
CA PHE A 166 1.03 11.56 6.24
C PHE A 166 -0.02 11.78 5.14
N CYS A 167 -0.44 13.03 4.90
CA CYS A 167 -1.46 13.34 3.89
C CYS A 167 -0.88 13.71 2.52
N ASN A 168 0.42 14.01 2.41
CA ASN A 168 1.04 14.46 1.16
C ASN A 168 2.11 13.48 0.64
N SER A 169 2.52 13.65 -0.62
CA SER A 169 3.41 12.70 -1.29
C SER A 169 4.78 12.48 -0.64
N ARG A 170 5.26 13.39 0.23
CA ARG A 170 6.57 13.25 0.91
C ARG A 170 6.58 12.09 1.90
N GLY A 171 5.41 11.76 2.48
CA GLY A 171 5.24 10.64 3.39
C GLY A 171 5.00 9.30 2.70
N HIS A 172 5.01 9.27 1.36
CA HIS A 172 4.58 8.12 0.55
C HIS A 172 5.67 7.66 -0.42
N SER A 173 5.60 6.40 -0.85
CA SER A 173 6.60 5.82 -1.75
C SER A 173 6.37 6.28 -3.20
N VAL A 174 6.36 7.59 -3.46
CA VAL A 174 6.12 8.18 -4.78
C VAL A 174 7.14 9.30 -5.10
N PRO A 175 7.48 9.53 -6.39
CA PRO A 175 8.57 10.44 -6.74
C PRO A 175 8.32 11.92 -6.38
N VAL A 176 9.40 12.67 -6.20
CA VAL A 176 9.40 14.14 -6.17
C VAL A 176 10.12 14.66 -7.40
N ILE A 177 9.44 15.46 -8.22
CA ILE A 177 9.95 15.91 -9.53
C ILE A 177 10.11 17.42 -9.51
N ASN A 178 11.34 17.93 -9.64
CA ASN A 178 11.62 19.36 -9.55
C ASN A 178 11.02 20.04 -8.30
N GLY A 179 11.01 19.32 -7.16
CA GLY A 179 10.38 19.76 -5.92
C GLY A 179 8.84 19.75 -5.93
N LYS A 180 8.19 19.19 -6.95
CA LYS A 180 6.73 19.08 -7.06
C LYS A 180 6.25 17.74 -6.52
N LEU A 181 5.27 17.81 -5.62
CA LEU A 181 4.50 16.69 -5.09
C LEU A 181 3.22 16.49 -5.89
N GLN A 182 2.57 15.34 -5.72
CA GLN A 182 1.19 15.16 -6.18
C GLN A 182 0.27 16.13 -5.44
N GLN A 183 -0.88 16.42 -6.05
CA GLN A 183 -1.79 17.45 -5.56
C GLN A 183 -3.16 16.86 -5.21
N PRO A 184 -3.92 17.52 -4.32
CA PRO A 184 -5.23 17.05 -3.90
C PRO A 184 -6.34 17.38 -4.90
N GLY A 185 -7.38 16.56 -4.88
CA GLY A 185 -8.60 16.68 -5.67
C GLY A 185 -8.73 15.60 -6.75
N ALA A 186 -9.97 15.29 -7.13
CA ALA A 186 -10.30 14.20 -8.06
C ALA A 186 -9.72 14.38 -9.49
N LYS A 187 -9.33 15.60 -9.86
CA LYS A 187 -8.63 15.86 -11.13
C LYS A 187 -7.25 15.19 -11.16
N TYR A 188 -6.59 15.09 -9.99
CA TYR A 188 -5.32 14.40 -9.83
C TYR A 188 -5.57 12.92 -9.59
N ARG A 189 -5.20 12.11 -10.56
CA ARG A 189 -5.60 10.70 -10.63
C ARG A 189 -4.57 9.85 -11.34
N GLY A 190 -4.57 8.56 -11.02
CA GLY A 190 -3.84 7.53 -11.74
C GLY A 190 -4.73 6.40 -12.19
N LYS A 191 -4.21 5.59 -13.11
CA LYS A 191 -4.90 4.39 -13.61
C LYS A 191 -4.02 3.18 -13.36
N ILE A 192 -4.61 2.13 -12.80
CA ILE A 192 -3.92 0.86 -12.57
C ILE A 192 -4.44 -0.21 -13.53
N ARG A 193 -3.51 -1.02 -14.06
CA ARG A 193 -3.78 -2.23 -14.83
C ARG A 193 -3.05 -3.39 -14.18
N VAL A 194 -3.67 -4.57 -14.18
CA VAL A 194 -3.14 -5.76 -13.51
C VAL A 194 -3.15 -6.95 -14.46
N GLN A 195 -2.18 -7.85 -14.34
CA GLN A 195 -2.09 -9.10 -15.12
C GLN A 195 -1.57 -10.25 -14.24
N GLY A 196 -1.97 -11.47 -14.54
CA GLY A 196 -1.50 -12.68 -13.84
C GLY A 196 -2.05 -12.88 -12.42
N LEU A 197 -3.08 -12.13 -12.01
CA LEU A 197 -3.68 -12.30 -10.69
C LEU A 197 -4.28 -13.71 -10.54
N ASN A 198 -4.01 -14.35 -9.41
CA ASN A 198 -4.37 -15.73 -9.07
C ASN A 198 -3.72 -16.81 -9.95
N GLU A 199 -2.80 -16.45 -10.84
CA GLU A 199 -2.01 -17.39 -11.62
C GLU A 199 -0.70 -17.76 -10.89
N VAL A 200 -0.07 -18.86 -11.32
CA VAL A 200 1.21 -19.34 -10.78
C VAL A 200 2.40 -18.51 -11.30
N GLY A 201 2.22 -17.80 -12.42
CA GLY A 201 3.25 -17.08 -13.15
C GLY A 201 3.55 -15.67 -12.63
N LEU A 202 4.25 -14.91 -13.47
CA LEU A 202 4.57 -13.51 -13.20
C LEU A 202 3.28 -12.69 -13.01
N LYS A 203 3.25 -11.88 -11.95
CA LYS A 203 2.14 -10.96 -11.67
C LYS A 203 2.62 -9.54 -11.87
N THR A 204 1.82 -8.73 -12.57
CA THR A 204 2.17 -7.35 -12.85
C THR A 204 1.07 -6.39 -12.44
N ALA A 205 1.48 -5.22 -11.94
CA ALA A 205 0.61 -4.09 -11.72
C ALA A 205 1.28 -2.83 -12.29
N THR A 206 0.61 -2.14 -13.20
CA THR A 206 1.12 -0.92 -13.83
C THR A 206 0.24 0.26 -13.46
N VAL A 207 0.83 1.28 -12.86
CA VAL A 207 0.18 2.52 -12.42
C VAL A 207 0.68 3.69 -13.26
N ASP A 208 -0.22 4.30 -14.03
CA ASP A 208 0.02 5.60 -14.68
C ASP A 208 -0.27 6.71 -13.65
N MET A 209 0.78 7.41 -13.22
CA MET A 209 0.76 8.51 -12.25
C MET A 209 0.85 9.89 -12.92
N THR A 210 0.84 9.96 -14.25
CA THR A 210 1.08 11.20 -15.00
C THR A 210 0.17 12.33 -14.54
N ARG A 211 -1.11 12.02 -14.31
CA ARG A 211 -2.12 12.99 -13.89
C ARG A 211 -2.17 13.22 -12.38
N ALA A 212 -1.32 12.58 -11.58
CA ALA A 212 -1.23 12.85 -10.14
C ALA A 212 -0.45 14.14 -9.85
N TYR A 213 0.42 14.57 -10.76
CA TYR A 213 1.25 15.77 -10.64
C TYR A 213 0.64 16.99 -11.35
N PRO A 214 1.03 18.22 -10.98
CA PRO A 214 0.67 19.43 -11.72
C PRO A 214 1.05 19.33 -13.21
N ALA A 215 0.21 19.90 -14.09
CA ALA A 215 0.50 19.95 -15.52
C ALA A 215 1.87 20.57 -15.81
N GLY A 216 2.62 19.98 -16.74
CA GLY A 216 3.99 20.40 -17.09
C GLY A 216 5.09 19.89 -16.14
N THR A 217 4.74 19.11 -15.11
CA THR A 217 5.75 18.44 -14.25
C THR A 217 6.39 17.26 -14.97
N VAL A 218 5.59 16.43 -15.63
CA VAL A 218 6.00 15.24 -16.38
C VAL A 218 4.98 14.97 -17.50
N ASP A 219 5.42 14.49 -18.66
CA ASP A 219 4.56 14.16 -19.80
C ASP A 219 4.02 12.74 -19.72
N SER A 220 4.78 11.84 -19.08
CA SER A 220 4.37 10.48 -18.73
C SER A 220 5.17 9.98 -17.53
N LEU A 221 4.48 9.41 -16.55
CA LEU A 221 5.09 8.67 -15.45
C LEU A 221 4.31 7.39 -15.21
N VAL A 222 4.94 6.26 -15.54
CA VAL A 222 4.34 4.94 -15.41
C VAL A 222 5.23 4.07 -14.53
N ARG A 223 4.66 3.60 -13.42
CA ARG A 223 5.27 2.63 -12.52
C ARG A 223 4.78 1.23 -12.84
N THR A 224 5.67 0.26 -12.93
CA THR A 224 5.34 -1.16 -13.07
C THR A 224 5.95 -1.94 -11.93
N PHE A 225 5.11 -2.71 -11.24
CA PHE A 225 5.51 -3.72 -10.28
C PHE A 225 5.47 -5.08 -10.97
N GLU A 226 6.55 -5.83 -10.86
CA GLU A 226 6.68 -7.21 -11.35
C GLU A 226 7.03 -8.11 -10.17
N LEU A 227 6.09 -8.97 -9.79
CA LEU A 227 6.28 -9.90 -8.69
C LEU A 227 6.62 -11.28 -9.25
N ASP A 228 7.91 -11.64 -9.21
CA ASP A 228 8.38 -12.95 -9.70
C ASP A 228 8.13 -14.04 -8.64
N PRO A 229 7.24 -15.02 -8.89
CA PRO A 229 6.94 -16.09 -7.95
C PRO A 229 8.08 -17.11 -7.78
N ARG A 230 9.03 -17.19 -8.72
CA ARG A 230 10.18 -18.12 -8.66
C ARG A 230 11.27 -17.57 -7.75
N GLN A 231 11.57 -16.28 -7.87
CA GLN A 231 12.61 -15.62 -7.10
C GLN A 231 12.10 -15.04 -5.77
N ASN A 232 10.78 -14.85 -5.63
CA ASN A 232 10.19 -14.03 -4.56
C ASN A 232 10.88 -12.66 -4.46
N CYS A 233 11.07 -12.04 -5.63
CA CYS A 233 11.64 -10.72 -5.80
C CYS A 233 10.55 -9.79 -6.34
N LEU A 234 10.55 -8.55 -5.87
CA LEU A 234 9.76 -7.48 -6.48
C LEU A 234 10.69 -6.59 -7.30
N THR A 235 10.41 -6.49 -8.60
CA THR A 235 11.02 -5.47 -9.46
C THR A 235 10.04 -4.31 -9.58
N LEU A 236 10.51 -3.10 -9.27
CA LEU A 236 9.79 -1.85 -9.49
C LEU A 236 10.48 -1.07 -10.60
N LYS A 237 9.73 -0.68 -11.61
CA LYS A 237 10.22 0.09 -12.76
C LYS A 237 9.42 1.37 -12.93
N ASP A 238 10.09 2.51 -12.83
CA ASP A 238 9.49 3.81 -13.11
C ASP A 238 10.01 4.35 -14.44
N SER A 239 9.09 4.56 -15.39
CA SER A 239 9.38 5.05 -16.73
C SER A 239 8.87 6.47 -16.88
N TYR A 240 9.80 7.40 -17.10
CA TYR A 240 9.56 8.83 -17.20
C TYR A 240 9.71 9.32 -18.64
N ARG A 241 8.82 10.25 -19.02
CA ARG A 241 9.01 11.14 -20.16
C ARG A 241 8.72 12.57 -19.75
N PHE A 242 9.61 13.49 -20.06
CA PHE A 242 9.51 14.91 -19.76
C PHE A 242 9.64 15.75 -21.04
N GLY A 243 8.87 16.84 -21.17
CA GLY A 243 9.03 17.76 -22.31
C GLY A 243 10.43 18.41 -22.36
N ARG A 244 11.07 18.56 -21.20
CA ARG A 244 12.46 19.01 -21.03
C ARG A 244 13.17 18.20 -19.96
N LYS A 245 14.49 18.10 -20.06
CA LYS A 245 15.33 17.45 -19.04
C LYS A 245 14.99 18.02 -17.65
N PRO A 246 14.62 17.18 -16.66
CA PRO A 246 14.28 17.67 -15.33
C PRO A 246 15.54 18.21 -14.64
N ARG A 247 15.34 19.13 -13.70
CA ARG A 247 16.41 19.70 -12.87
C ARG A 247 16.72 18.82 -11.67
N ALA A 248 15.70 18.17 -11.12
CA ALA A 248 15.82 17.23 -10.02
C ALA A 248 14.75 16.14 -10.11
N LEU A 249 15.12 14.93 -9.72
CA LEU A 249 14.23 13.79 -9.56
C LEU A 249 14.68 13.01 -8.33
N GLU A 250 13.71 12.67 -7.49
CA GLU A 250 13.90 11.86 -6.31
C GLU A 250 12.88 10.72 -6.33
N GLU A 251 13.37 9.49 -6.32
CA GLU A 251 12.56 8.30 -6.05
C GLU A 251 12.46 8.07 -4.54
N ALA A 252 11.36 7.48 -4.10
CA ALA A 252 10.94 7.47 -2.71
C ALA A 252 10.48 6.09 -2.25
N PHE A 253 10.95 5.67 -1.08
CA PHE A 253 10.51 4.44 -0.41
C PHE A 253 10.35 4.71 1.08
N ILE A 254 9.21 4.31 1.63
CA ILE A 254 8.83 4.62 3.01
C ILE A 254 8.85 3.36 3.84
N THR A 255 9.43 3.45 5.04
CA THR A 255 9.45 2.35 6.00
C THR A 255 9.47 2.89 7.44
N PHE A 256 8.95 2.10 8.38
CA PHE A 256 9.17 2.33 9.81
C PHE A 256 10.38 1.56 10.35
N GLU A 257 10.97 0.68 9.54
CA GLU A 257 12.12 -0.12 9.94
C GLU A 257 13.43 0.65 9.74
N LYS A 258 14.45 0.36 10.56
CA LYS A 258 15.77 0.99 10.40
C LYS A 258 16.32 0.71 9.00
N ALA A 259 16.70 1.76 8.29
CA ALA A 259 17.28 1.67 6.95
C ALA A 259 18.71 2.20 6.95
N ARG A 260 19.61 1.52 6.24
CA ARG A 260 21.01 1.92 6.10
C ARG A 260 21.49 1.72 4.67
N VAL A 261 22.03 2.80 4.10
CA VAL A 261 22.72 2.75 2.80
C VAL A 261 24.03 1.96 2.97
N LEU A 262 24.24 0.97 2.11
CA LEU A 262 25.45 0.15 2.10
C LEU A 262 26.58 0.85 1.32
N PRO A 263 27.85 0.42 1.51
CA PRO A 263 28.98 0.94 0.74
C PRO A 263 28.71 0.90 -0.77
N GLY A 264 29.07 1.98 -1.47
CA GLY A 264 28.77 2.16 -2.89
C GLY A 264 27.44 2.86 -3.19
N GLY A 265 26.57 3.06 -2.20
CA GLY A 265 25.43 3.97 -2.29
C GLY A 265 24.23 3.49 -3.11
N ARG A 266 24.29 2.31 -3.73
CA ARG A 266 23.21 1.79 -4.62
C ARG A 266 22.33 0.71 -3.99
N VAL A 267 22.58 0.39 -2.72
CA VAL A 267 21.81 -0.63 -2.00
C VAL A 267 21.47 -0.09 -0.61
N VAL A 268 20.23 -0.29 -0.18
CA VAL A 268 19.77 -0.01 1.17
C VAL A 268 19.38 -1.32 1.83
N GLN A 269 19.95 -1.57 3.01
CA GLN A 269 19.47 -2.62 3.90
C GLN A 269 18.36 -2.02 4.77
N VAL A 270 17.15 -2.58 4.68
CA VAL A 270 16.02 -2.24 5.55
C VAL A 270 15.83 -3.39 6.53
N GLY A 271 15.84 -3.10 7.83
CA GLY A 271 15.82 -4.10 8.89
C GLY A 271 17.14 -4.87 9.06
N PRO A 272 17.17 -5.89 9.94
CA PRO A 272 18.38 -6.65 10.25
C PRO A 272 18.83 -7.54 9.10
N LYS A 273 20.14 -7.77 9.00
CA LYS A 273 20.72 -8.69 8.00
C LYS A 273 20.19 -10.11 8.22
N GLY A 274 19.68 -10.73 7.14
CA GLY A 274 19.18 -12.11 7.15
C GLY A 274 17.66 -12.25 7.29
N ASP A 275 16.98 -11.21 7.76
CA ASP A 275 15.51 -11.19 7.89
C ASP A 275 14.87 -10.01 7.14
N GLY A 276 15.53 -8.84 7.16
CA GLY A 276 15.15 -7.65 6.40
C GLY A 276 15.40 -7.75 4.89
N ILE A 277 15.04 -6.70 4.16
CA ILE A 277 15.16 -6.63 2.69
C ILE A 277 16.37 -5.81 2.25
N LYS A 278 16.82 -6.07 1.02
CA LYS A 278 17.71 -5.19 0.25
C LYS A 278 16.91 -4.54 -0.86
N LEU A 279 16.91 -3.21 -0.86
CA LEU A 279 16.45 -2.38 -1.96
C LEU A 279 17.67 -1.97 -2.78
N SER A 280 17.72 -2.36 -4.05
CA SER A 280 18.87 -2.10 -4.93
C SER A 280 18.42 -1.32 -6.17
N ALA A 281 19.20 -0.34 -6.60
CA ALA A 281 18.97 0.37 -7.87
C ALA A 281 19.91 -0.19 -8.95
N LEU A 282 19.36 -0.49 -10.13
CA LEU A 282 20.16 -0.97 -11.26
C LEU A 282 20.93 0.18 -11.93
N GLU A 283 20.32 1.36 -12.02
CA GLU A 283 20.91 2.54 -12.60
C GLU A 283 21.96 3.18 -11.68
N LYS A 284 22.83 4.01 -12.27
CA LYS A 284 23.81 4.79 -11.51
C LYS A 284 23.09 5.91 -10.76
N GLY A 285 23.33 5.99 -9.46
CA GLY A 285 22.79 7.02 -8.58
C GLY A 285 23.22 6.74 -7.15
N LYS A 286 22.58 7.43 -6.19
CA LYS A 286 22.83 7.24 -4.78
C LYS A 286 21.55 7.24 -3.98
N PHE A 287 21.45 6.30 -3.05
CA PHE A 287 20.47 6.32 -1.99
C PHE A 287 20.89 7.24 -0.84
N SER A 288 19.90 7.82 -0.17
CA SER A 288 20.03 8.43 1.14
C SER A 288 18.85 8.01 2.03
N VAL A 289 18.98 8.21 3.34
CA VAL A 289 17.93 7.91 4.31
C VAL A 289 17.78 9.11 5.22
N GLU A 290 16.55 9.60 5.33
CA GLU A 290 16.15 10.68 6.22
C GLU A 290 15.14 10.14 7.24
N ALA A 291 15.32 10.45 8.51
CA ALA A 291 14.33 10.17 9.55
C ALA A 291 13.44 11.41 9.73
N LEU A 292 12.14 11.29 9.42
CA LEU A 292 11.18 12.39 9.57
C LEU A 292 10.66 12.47 11.02
N VAL A 293 11.55 12.73 11.97
CA VAL A 293 11.29 12.58 13.42
C VAL A 293 10.14 13.47 13.88
N GLU A 294 10.16 14.75 13.50
CA GLU A 294 9.15 15.71 13.93
C GLU A 294 7.81 15.45 13.26
N GLU A 295 7.82 15.20 11.94
CA GLU A 295 6.60 14.95 11.17
C GLU A 295 5.93 13.64 11.58
N SER A 296 6.72 12.64 12.00
CA SER A 296 6.19 11.36 12.51
C SER A 296 5.32 11.50 13.76
N ARG A 297 5.46 12.59 14.54
CA ARG A 297 4.60 12.86 15.70
C ARG A 297 3.15 13.17 15.30
N GLU A 298 2.90 13.54 14.05
CA GLU A 298 1.55 13.73 13.52
C GLU A 298 0.88 12.38 13.14
N GLY A 299 1.54 11.23 13.31
CA GLY A 299 1.06 9.90 12.93
C GLY A 299 0.42 9.07 14.04
N ARG A 300 -0.54 8.20 13.70
CA ARG A 300 -1.15 7.26 14.67
C ARG A 300 -0.27 6.08 15.07
N ALA A 301 0.74 5.76 14.26
CA ALA A 301 1.52 4.52 14.43
C ALA A 301 2.51 4.59 15.59
N ASP A 302 2.81 5.78 16.13
CA ASP A 302 3.89 6.03 17.10
C ASP A 302 5.24 5.43 16.64
N GLN A 303 5.52 5.58 15.34
CA GLN A 303 6.73 5.10 14.69
C GLN A 303 7.34 6.18 13.81
N THR A 304 8.68 6.24 13.77
CA THR A 304 9.39 7.22 12.94
C THR A 304 9.46 6.75 11.49
N ILE A 305 8.92 7.56 10.57
CA ILE A 305 9.08 7.38 9.14
C ILE A 305 10.57 7.51 8.78
N GLN A 306 11.12 6.44 8.20
CA GLN A 306 12.37 6.46 7.46
C GLN A 306 12.05 6.67 5.98
N ARG A 307 12.42 7.84 5.48
CA ARG A 307 12.29 8.21 4.09
C ARG A 307 13.58 7.83 3.35
N ILE A 308 13.52 6.74 2.59
CA ILE A 308 14.62 6.32 1.72
C ILE A 308 14.44 7.00 0.36
N THR A 309 15.47 7.68 -0.11
CA THR A 309 15.43 8.39 -1.39
C THR A 309 16.52 7.90 -2.33
N PHE A 310 16.24 7.85 -3.64
CA PHE A 310 17.24 7.59 -4.66
C PHE A 310 17.32 8.76 -5.63
N ILE A 311 18.53 9.26 -5.84
CA ILE A 311 18.82 10.31 -6.82
C ILE A 311 19.67 9.70 -7.94
N PRO A 312 19.15 9.65 -9.18
CA PRO A 312 19.90 9.16 -10.33
C PRO A 312 21.06 10.11 -10.65
N ARG A 313 22.19 9.55 -11.09
CA ARG A 313 23.41 10.32 -11.40
C ARG A 313 23.20 11.25 -12.60
N THR A 314 22.38 10.83 -13.55
CA THR A 314 22.09 11.55 -14.78
C THR A 314 20.58 11.62 -14.98
N LEU A 315 20.09 12.78 -15.42
CA LEU A 315 18.69 13.01 -15.73
C LEU A 315 18.55 13.20 -17.23
N GLU A 316 17.57 12.55 -17.85
CA GLU A 316 17.31 12.68 -19.28
C GLU A 316 15.83 12.96 -19.53
N LYS A 317 15.48 13.37 -20.75
CA LYS A 317 14.06 13.60 -21.12
C LYS A 317 13.24 12.31 -21.02
N GLU A 318 13.84 11.19 -21.38
CA GLU A 318 13.26 9.86 -21.23
C GLU A 318 14.23 9.02 -20.43
N MET A 319 13.73 8.39 -19.36
CA MET A 319 14.55 7.56 -18.51
C MET A 319 13.71 6.51 -17.80
N ILE A 320 14.37 5.42 -17.48
CA ILE A 320 13.80 4.30 -16.73
C ILE A 320 14.67 4.12 -15.51
N LEU A 321 14.04 3.99 -14.34
CA LEU A 321 14.69 3.59 -13.10
C LEU A 321 14.12 2.23 -12.67
N VAL A 322 14.99 1.29 -12.37
CA VAL A 322 14.66 -0.08 -11.98
C VAL A 322 15.24 -0.37 -10.61
N PHE A 323 14.36 -0.88 -9.75
CA PHE A 323 14.67 -1.25 -8.39
C PHE A 323 14.32 -2.71 -8.14
N GLU A 324 15.26 -3.45 -7.55
CA GLU A 324 15.05 -4.83 -7.13
C GLU A 324 14.94 -4.88 -5.60
N ILE A 325 13.90 -5.56 -5.12
CA ILE A 325 13.61 -5.69 -3.69
C ILE A 325 13.54 -7.18 -3.32
N GLN A 326 14.49 -7.61 -2.48
CA GLN A 326 14.71 -9.01 -2.10
C GLN A 326 15.12 -9.20 -0.64
#